data_AF-A0A498EN02-F1
#
_entry.id   AF-A0A498EN02-F1
#
_cell.length_a   1.000
_cell.length_b   1.000
_cell.length_c   1.000
_cell.angle_alpha   90.00
_cell.angle_beta   90.00
_cell.angle_gamma   90.00
#
_symmetry.space_group_name_H-M   'P 1'
#
loop_
_entity.id
_entity.type
_entity.pdbx_description
1 polymer ?
#
loop_
_entity_poly.entity_id
_entity_poly.type
_entity_poly.pdbx_seq_one_letter_code
_entity_poly.pdbx_strand_id
1 'polypeptide(L)'
;MNRSRKAARYGRLAEEAARRIYDLDADHASWHDARTSDGRPVETKAAMLNRADGTEGRFRIFEDYHAKLVQHDGLYVFIPYLARGRGIQVVDARSVEASKLRLNFYGAGGHRESQQVKIHPHRVFS
;
A
#
# COMPACT_ATOMS: atom_id res chain seq x y z
N MET A 1 9.83 -2.17 21.74
CA MET A 1 8.57 -2.20 20.96
C MET A 1 8.79 -3.04 19.70
N ASN A 2 7.98 -4.09 19.46
CA ASN A 2 8.18 -5.05 18.37
C ASN A 2 8.00 -4.41 16.97
N ARG A 3 8.80 -4.82 15.97
CA ARG A 3 8.80 -4.27 14.59
C ARG A 3 7.43 -4.37 13.93
N SER A 4 6.68 -5.46 14.19
CA SER A 4 5.33 -5.68 13.65
C SER A 4 4.32 -4.62 14.08
N ARG A 5 4.31 -4.24 15.37
CA ARG A 5 3.42 -3.19 15.90
C ARG A 5 3.74 -1.82 15.32
N LYS A 6 5.02 -1.51 15.09
CA LYS A 6 5.44 -0.24 14.49
C LYS A 6 5.02 -0.17 13.01
N ALA A 7 5.17 -1.26 12.27
CA ALA A 7 4.74 -1.36 10.88
C ALA A 7 3.21 -1.19 10.75
N ALA A 8 2.43 -1.92 11.55
CA ALA A 8 0.97 -1.81 11.56
C ALA A 8 0.50 -0.37 11.85
N ARG A 9 1.16 0.29 12.81
CA ARG A 9 0.84 1.68 13.16
C ARG A 9 1.09 2.66 12.02
N TYR A 10 2.21 2.53 11.30
CA TYR A 10 2.48 3.41 10.17
C TYR A 10 1.60 3.10 8.95
N GLY A 11 1.23 1.82 8.75
CA GLY A 11 0.22 1.43 7.75
C GLY A 11 -1.09 2.19 7.96
N ARG A 12 -1.63 2.12 9.19
CA ARG A 12 -2.87 2.83 9.55
C ARG A 12 -2.79 4.35 9.32
N LEU A 13 -1.65 4.98 9.62
CA LEU A 13 -1.46 6.41 9.37
C LEU A 13 -1.40 6.74 7.87
N ALA A 14 -0.87 5.83 7.05
CA ALA A 14 -0.87 5.97 5.60
C ALA A 14 -2.28 5.79 5.01
N GLU A 15 -3.08 4.83 5.51
CA GLU A 15 -4.49 4.66 5.16
C GLU A 15 -5.32 5.90 5.54
N GLU A 16 -5.14 6.45 6.74
CA GLU A 16 -5.74 7.73 7.16
C GLU A 16 -5.35 8.88 6.22
N ALA A 17 -4.09 8.94 5.78
CA ALA A 17 -3.64 9.97 4.84
C ALA A 17 -4.23 9.77 3.44
N ALA A 18 -4.25 8.55 2.92
CA ALA A 18 -4.84 8.22 1.62
C ALA A 18 -6.31 8.63 1.55
N ARG A 19 -7.10 8.28 2.58
CA ARG A 19 -8.52 8.66 2.67
C ARG A 19 -8.73 10.16 2.63
N ARG A 20 -7.90 10.92 3.34
CA ARG A 20 -7.99 12.39 3.35
C ARG A 20 -7.54 13.04 2.04
N ILE A 21 -6.52 12.49 1.37
CA ILE A 21 -5.99 13.05 0.12
C ILE A 21 -6.94 12.80 -1.05
N TYR A 22 -7.55 11.61 -1.10
CA TYR A 22 -8.39 11.16 -2.21
C TYR A 22 -9.89 11.13 -1.89
N ASP A 23 -10.29 11.68 -0.74
CA ASP A 23 -11.69 11.70 -0.25
C ASP A 23 -12.36 10.32 -0.30
N LEU A 24 -11.74 9.35 0.37
CA LEU A 24 -12.18 7.96 0.38
C LEU A 24 -12.91 7.59 1.67
N ASP A 25 -13.98 6.82 1.52
CA ASP A 25 -14.73 6.24 2.62
C ASP A 25 -13.99 5.05 3.21
N ALA A 26 -13.86 4.99 4.54
CA ALA A 26 -13.25 3.84 5.18
C ALA A 26 -14.12 2.58 4.98
N ASP A 27 -13.51 1.46 4.63
CA ASP A 27 -14.19 0.16 4.60
C ASP A 27 -13.52 -0.78 5.61
N HIS A 28 -14.32 -1.59 6.30
CA HIS A 28 -13.85 -2.60 7.24
C HIS A 28 -13.78 -4.00 6.59
N ALA A 29 -13.65 -4.02 5.26
CA ALA A 29 -13.50 -5.24 4.49
C ALA A 29 -12.16 -5.94 4.80
N SER A 30 -12.14 -7.27 4.66
CA SER A 30 -10.96 -8.09 4.94
C SER A 30 -9.86 -7.97 3.88
N TRP A 31 -10.10 -7.28 2.77
CA TRP A 31 -9.23 -7.31 1.59
C TRP A 31 -8.99 -5.98 0.89
N HIS A 32 -9.58 -4.89 1.38
CA HIS A 32 -9.31 -3.54 0.91
C HIS A 32 -9.58 -2.53 2.04
N ASP A 33 -8.97 -1.35 1.96
CA ASP A 33 -8.93 -0.38 3.07
C ASP A 33 -10.05 0.67 3.01
N ALA A 34 -10.53 0.97 1.81
CA ALA A 34 -11.42 2.10 1.57
C ALA A 34 -12.20 1.97 0.26
N ARG A 35 -13.14 2.88 0.01
CA ARG A 35 -13.84 3.04 -1.26
C ARG A 35 -13.79 4.47 -1.75
N THR A 36 -13.78 4.64 -3.06
CA THR A 36 -14.15 5.91 -3.69
C THR A 36 -15.65 6.17 -3.51
N SER A 37 -16.07 7.42 -3.73
CA SER A 37 -17.48 7.81 -3.69
C SER A 37 -18.37 7.06 -4.72
N ASP A 38 -17.78 6.56 -5.81
CA ASP A 38 -18.44 5.71 -6.80
C ASP A 38 -18.40 4.20 -6.45
N GLY A 39 -17.89 3.84 -5.27
CA GLY A 39 -17.95 2.50 -4.70
C GLY A 39 -16.80 1.56 -5.07
N ARG A 40 -15.83 2.01 -5.89
CA ARG A 40 -14.66 1.18 -6.26
C ARG A 40 -13.78 0.91 -5.03
N PRO A 41 -13.35 -0.35 -4.83
CA PRO A 41 -12.47 -0.70 -3.70
C PRO A 41 -11.08 -0.10 -3.88
N VAL A 42 -10.47 0.31 -2.76
CA VAL A 42 -9.16 0.95 -2.72
C VAL A 42 -8.27 0.25 -1.71
N GLU A 43 -7.07 -0.13 -2.15
CA GLU A 43 -6.01 -0.70 -1.30
C GLU A 43 -4.86 0.30 -1.15
N THR A 44 -4.50 0.67 0.07
CA THR A 44 -3.39 1.57 0.36
C THR A 44 -2.09 0.79 0.57
N LYS A 45 -1.05 1.14 -0.19
CA LYS A 45 0.30 0.61 0.00
C LYS A 45 1.25 1.70 0.45
N ALA A 46 1.92 1.48 1.57
CA ALA A 46 2.84 2.44 2.15
C ALA A 46 4.31 1.98 2.08
N ALA A 47 5.23 2.94 1.91
CA ALA A 47 6.67 2.68 1.90
C ALA A 47 7.44 3.73 2.70
N MET A 48 8.17 3.31 3.73
CA MET A 48 9.04 4.19 4.51
C MET A 48 10.34 4.49 3.76
N LEU A 49 10.65 5.75 3.50
CA LEU A 49 11.86 6.15 2.76
C LEU A 49 13.09 6.34 3.67
N ASN A 50 12.90 6.52 4.97
CA ASN A 50 14.00 6.76 5.94
C ASN A 50 14.13 5.60 6.94
N ARG A 51 14.34 4.37 6.46
CA ARG A 51 14.59 3.25 7.36
C ARG A 51 15.92 3.44 8.08
N ALA A 52 16.03 2.82 9.25
CA ALA A 52 17.20 2.97 10.12
C ALA A 52 18.50 2.43 9.49
N ASP A 53 18.40 1.49 8.55
CA ASP A 53 19.53 0.93 7.81
C ASP A 53 19.90 1.76 6.55
N GLY A 54 19.28 2.92 6.35
CA GLY A 54 19.49 3.78 5.18
C GLY A 54 18.78 3.29 3.92
N THR A 55 18.09 2.15 3.95
CA THR A 55 17.36 1.64 2.78
C THR A 55 15.97 2.23 2.66
N GLU A 56 15.43 2.25 1.44
CA GLU A 56 14.02 2.57 1.23
C GLU A 56 13.13 1.33 1.34
N GLY A 57 11.91 1.56 1.81
CA GLY A 57 10.83 0.60 1.77
C GLY A 57 10.32 0.32 0.37
N ARG A 58 9.57 -0.77 0.25
CA ARG A 58 8.92 -1.17 -0.99
C ARG A 58 7.43 -1.37 -0.72
N PHE A 59 6.61 -1.03 -1.69
CA PHE A 59 5.22 -1.43 -1.71
C PHE A 59 5.16 -2.93 -1.94
N ARG A 60 4.44 -3.64 -1.08
CA ARG A 60 4.26 -5.09 -1.19
C ARG A 60 2.86 -5.37 -1.67
N ILE A 61 2.74 -6.08 -2.78
CA ILE A 61 1.47 -6.49 -3.37
C ILE A 61 1.47 -8.02 -3.45
N PHE A 62 0.34 -8.63 -3.09
CA PHE A 62 0.11 -10.06 -3.21
C PHE A 62 -0.80 -10.34 -4.39
N GLU A 63 -0.55 -11.43 -5.10
CA GLU A 63 -1.23 -11.78 -6.37
C GLU A 63 -2.74 -11.98 -6.18
N ASP A 64 -3.15 -12.66 -5.11
CA ASP A 64 -4.55 -12.94 -4.79
C ASP A 64 -5.36 -11.67 -4.50
N TYR A 65 -4.82 -10.74 -3.70
CA TYR A 65 -5.45 -9.44 -3.47
C TYR A 65 -5.43 -8.57 -4.72
N HIS A 66 -4.36 -8.63 -5.52
CA HIS A 66 -4.29 -7.91 -6.78
C HIS A 66 -5.36 -8.37 -7.77
N ALA A 67 -5.51 -9.68 -7.95
CA ALA A 67 -6.52 -10.26 -8.83
C ALA A 67 -7.94 -9.81 -8.43
N LYS A 68 -8.26 -9.83 -7.13
CA LYS A 68 -9.55 -9.32 -6.62
C LYS A 68 -9.73 -7.83 -6.93
N LEU A 69 -8.71 -7.02 -6.70
CA LEU A 69 -8.80 -5.59 -6.96
C LEU A 69 -9.01 -5.31 -8.46
N VAL A 70 -8.33 -6.03 -9.35
CA VAL A 70 -8.54 -5.95 -10.81
C VAL A 70 -9.97 -6.37 -11.19
N GLN A 71 -10.49 -7.45 -10.62
CA GLN A 71 -11.85 -7.95 -10.89
C GLN A 71 -12.95 -6.93 -10.53
N HIS A 72 -12.66 -6.04 -9.56
CA HIS A 72 -13.60 -5.05 -9.06
C HIS A 72 -13.27 -3.61 -9.52
N ASP A 73 -12.48 -3.45 -10.59
CA ASP A 73 -12.05 -2.13 -11.11
C ASP A 73 -11.43 -1.23 -10.03
N GLY A 74 -10.76 -1.86 -9.07
CA GLY A 74 -10.23 -1.21 -7.88
C GLY A 74 -8.93 -0.45 -8.11
N LEU A 75 -8.58 0.35 -7.11
CA LEU A 75 -7.45 1.28 -7.14
C LEU A 75 -6.42 0.92 -6.08
N TYR A 76 -5.16 1.10 -6.40
CA TYR A 76 -4.12 1.27 -5.38
C TYR A 76 -3.94 2.75 -5.06
N VAL A 77 -3.72 3.07 -3.79
CA VAL A 77 -3.13 4.34 -3.39
C VAL A 77 -1.75 4.08 -2.80
N PHE A 78 -0.71 4.61 -3.45
CA PHE A 78 0.67 4.48 -3.01
C PHE A 78 1.08 5.68 -2.17
N ILE A 79 1.62 5.43 -0.97
CA ILE A 79 2.03 6.46 0.00
C ILE A 79 3.49 6.24 0.43
N PRO A 80 4.48 6.87 -0.25
CA PRO A 80 5.82 7.01 0.28
C PRO A 80 5.83 8.01 1.45
N TYR A 81 6.52 7.66 2.54
CA TYR A 81 6.53 8.51 3.74
C TYR A 81 7.86 8.48 4.49
N LEU A 82 8.09 9.53 5.29
CA LEU A 82 9.16 9.60 6.28
C LEU A 82 8.59 9.34 7.68
N ALA A 83 9.16 8.40 8.43
CA ALA A 83 8.81 8.19 9.83
C ALA A 83 9.31 9.37 10.68
N ARG A 84 8.42 9.97 11.47
CA ARG A 84 8.69 11.14 12.33
C ARG A 84 8.29 10.85 13.78
N GLY A 85 9.13 10.12 14.51
CA GLY A 85 8.79 9.63 15.84
C GLY A 85 7.53 8.77 15.80
N ARG A 86 6.42 9.31 16.33
CA ARG A 86 5.09 8.71 16.25
C ARG A 86 4.35 9.12 14.96
N GLY A 87 4.68 10.19 14.26
CA GLY A 87 4.02 10.55 13.00
C GLY A 87 4.55 9.80 11.78
N ILE A 88 3.86 10.01 10.66
CA ILE A 88 4.45 9.93 9.32
C ILE A 88 4.37 11.33 8.69
N GLN A 89 5.34 11.65 7.85
CA GLN A 89 5.27 12.75 6.90
C GLN A 89 5.10 12.12 5.52
N VAL A 90 3.95 12.32 4.89
CA VAL A 90 3.71 11.89 3.50
C VAL A 90 4.63 12.69 2.59
N VAL A 91 5.36 12.00 1.72
CA VAL A 91 6.25 12.63 0.74
C VAL A 91 5.51 12.89 -0.57
N ASP A 92 4.69 11.95 -0.99
CA ASP A 92 3.85 12.03 -2.18
C ASP A 92 2.67 11.05 -2.03
N ALA A 93 1.70 11.11 -2.94
CA ALA A 93 0.60 10.16 -3.01
C ALA A 93 0.14 9.97 -4.47
N ARG A 94 0.00 8.72 -4.93
CA ARG A 94 -0.47 8.42 -6.29
C ARG A 94 -1.51 7.30 -6.29
N SER A 95 -2.69 7.58 -6.86
CA SER A 95 -3.71 6.58 -7.15
C SER A 95 -3.46 5.93 -8.52
N VAL A 96 -3.59 4.61 -8.61
CA VAL A 96 -3.42 3.87 -9.87
C VAL A 96 -4.48 2.78 -9.96
N GLU A 97 -5.16 2.66 -11.09
CA GLU A 97 -6.03 1.52 -11.38
C GLU A 97 -5.24 0.22 -11.32
N ALA A 98 -5.75 -0.79 -10.60
CA ALA A 98 -5.08 -2.06 -10.43
C ALA A 98 -4.75 -2.71 -11.78
N SER A 99 -5.67 -2.65 -12.74
CA SER A 99 -5.54 -3.23 -14.08
C SER A 99 -4.42 -2.61 -14.93
N LYS A 100 -3.93 -1.42 -14.57
CA LYS A 100 -2.84 -0.72 -15.27
C LYS A 100 -1.45 -1.13 -14.77
N LEU A 101 -1.36 -1.79 -13.61
CA LEU A 101 -0.09 -2.27 -13.10
C LEU A 101 0.34 -3.56 -13.84
N ARG A 102 1.54 -3.54 -14.41
CA ARG A 102 2.19 -4.73 -14.98
C ARG A 102 3.12 -5.32 -13.93
N LEU A 103 2.66 -6.38 -13.26
CA LEU A 103 3.34 -6.97 -12.10
C LEU A 103 3.84 -8.38 -12.43
N ASN A 104 5.10 -8.65 -12.11
CA ASN A 104 5.69 -9.98 -12.20
C ASN A 104 5.83 -10.56 -10.79
N PHE A 105 4.90 -11.43 -10.41
CA PHE A 105 4.86 -12.01 -9.07
C PHE A 105 5.89 -13.15 -8.91
N TYR A 106 6.41 -13.29 -7.69
CA TYR A 106 7.37 -14.32 -7.30
C TYR A 106 7.07 -14.85 -5.89
N GLY A 107 7.56 -16.05 -5.57
CA GLY A 107 7.28 -16.72 -4.30
C GLY A 107 7.69 -15.91 -3.08
N ALA A 108 6.82 -15.84 -2.07
CA ALA A 108 7.05 -15.01 -0.90
C ALA A 108 8.11 -15.53 0.09
N GLY A 109 8.58 -16.77 -0.07
CA GLY A 109 9.57 -17.42 0.78
C GLY A 109 9.06 -17.66 2.21
N GLY A 110 8.69 -18.90 2.53
CA GLY A 110 8.55 -19.35 3.92
C GLY A 110 7.15 -19.71 4.43
N HIS A 111 6.04 -19.40 3.74
CA HIS A 111 4.71 -19.90 4.11
C HIS A 111 3.76 -19.86 2.90
N ARG A 112 3.05 -20.98 2.65
CA ARG A 112 1.93 -21.21 1.69
C ARG A 112 2.00 -20.41 0.38
N GLU A 113 2.25 -21.07 -0.75
CA GLU A 113 1.88 -20.73 -2.15
C GLU A 113 1.51 -19.26 -2.48
N SER A 114 2.15 -18.28 -1.86
CA SER A 114 1.72 -16.89 -1.88
C SER A 114 2.72 -16.14 -2.71
N GLN A 115 2.20 -15.63 -3.81
CA GLN A 115 2.94 -14.92 -4.81
C GLN A 115 2.86 -13.42 -4.51
N GLN A 116 4.00 -12.74 -4.60
CA GLN A 116 4.12 -11.33 -4.24
C GLN A 116 5.01 -10.58 -5.22
N VAL A 117 4.88 -9.26 -5.21
CA VAL A 117 5.85 -8.36 -5.82
C VAL A 117 6.19 -7.23 -4.83
N LYS A 118 7.44 -6.77 -4.88
CA LYS A 118 7.89 -5.60 -4.13
C LYS A 118 8.30 -4.50 -5.10
N ILE A 119 7.56 -3.40 -5.10
CA ILE A 119 7.76 -2.26 -6.00
C ILE A 119 8.47 -1.14 -5.24
N HIS A 120 9.53 -0.60 -5.81
CA HIS A 120 10.21 0.57 -5.25
C HIS A 120 9.40 1.83 -5.51
N PRO A 121 9.30 2.79 -4.58
CA PRO A 121 8.58 4.04 -4.78
C PRO A 121 8.92 4.78 -6.07
N HIS A 122 10.21 4.87 -6.43
CA HIS A 122 10.62 5.51 -7.68
C HIS A 122 9.94 4.95 -8.95
N ARG A 123 9.57 3.65 -8.98
CA ARG A 123 8.88 3.05 -10.13
C ARG A 123 7.42 3.51 -10.28
N VAL A 124 6.82 3.94 -9.18
CA VAL A 124 5.44 4.43 -9.16
C VAL A 124 5.40 5.92 -9.41
N PHE A 125 6.40 6.68 -8.95
CA PHE A 125 6.39 8.14 -8.90
C PHE A 125 7.26 8.86 -9.94
N SER A 126 8.10 8.13 -10.69
CA SER A 126 8.82 8.66 -11.85
C SER A 126 7.87 9.10 -12.98
#